data_AF-A0A2E5DUE6-F1
#
_entry.id   AF-A0A2E5DUE6-F1
#
_cell.length_a   1.000
_cell.length_b   1.000
_cell.length_c   1.000
_cell.angle_alpha   90.00
_cell.angle_beta   90.00
_cell.angle_gamma   90.00
#
_symmetry.space_group_name_H-M   'P 1'
#
loop_
_entity.id
_entity.type
_entity.pdbx_description
1 polymer ?
#
loop_
_entity_poly.entity_id
_entity_poly.type
_entity_poly.pdbx_seq_one_letter_code
_entity_poly.pdbx_strand_id
1 'polypeptide(L)'
;MVSDVTIQSAIDQQSQTSASSTALAEDFTQFLTLLTVQLQNQDPMSPMDSADFTNQLVAFTQVEQQINSNEKLDSLIALGLSQSMSNAQSYVGNDISYISSEFYFDGAEKTLRYSLPESASSATMRIYNEEGGIVYEENVNALSGAHDVTWDGRLTGGGIAKDGTYEIVIDALDANGDAIDATTVVTGTVQGVESQSGQIYLLVGERAVALGNVLNSSVSKINSSNAENVTAALNYVGLDVGYENNSFILNSSGEATIDYSLAEDAERAKIMVYDDQGELVFTDDVYTGAGDQSYTWDADGFAAGQYTFVIDAVAKATNTIKNSTLNYGGDGDSNISYTLQDNFESVDITIEDANGNVVFTDEGKRTNGAHSYVWDGKSNTGDQMPAGEYTVKINATSTNDTRIDYTSSTTGRVTGVEIDNGVIFLEIGNTRLIPLSEISSVKVPEEDETTGGSA
;
A
#
# COMPACT_ATOMS: atom_id res chain seq x y z
N MET A 1 -26.27 -19.08 -1.56
CA MET A 1 -27.30 -19.29 -0.52
C MET A 1 -26.75 -20.30 0.48
N VAL A 2 -26.02 -19.84 1.50
CA VAL A 2 -25.53 -20.73 2.55
C VAL A 2 -26.72 -21.03 3.45
N SER A 3 -27.33 -22.19 3.26
CA SER A 3 -28.44 -22.61 4.10
C SER A 3 -27.89 -22.80 5.51
N ASP A 4 -28.57 -22.21 6.49
CA ASP A 4 -28.18 -22.15 7.90
C ASP A 4 -28.33 -23.52 8.60
N VAL A 5 -27.65 -24.52 8.04
CA VAL A 5 -27.64 -25.93 8.50
C VAL A 5 -27.11 -26.01 9.93
N THR A 6 -26.27 -25.05 10.33
CA THR A 6 -25.66 -24.94 11.66
C THR A 6 -26.69 -24.65 12.75
N ILE A 7 -27.60 -23.69 12.53
CA ILE A 7 -28.66 -23.40 13.49
C ILE A 7 -29.65 -24.57 13.60
N GLN A 8 -30.03 -25.16 12.46
CA GLN A 8 -30.98 -26.28 12.47
C GLN A 8 -30.42 -27.51 13.20
N SER A 9 -29.15 -27.83 12.99
CA SER A 9 -28.50 -28.97 13.64
C SER A 9 -28.38 -28.79 15.16
N ALA A 10 -28.08 -27.57 15.63
CA ALA A 10 -28.02 -27.25 17.06
C ALA A 10 -29.40 -27.32 17.74
N ILE A 11 -30.45 -26.87 17.04
CA ILE A 11 -31.84 -26.93 17.52
C ILE A 11 -32.32 -28.40 17.61
N ASP A 12 -31.99 -29.23 16.62
CA ASP A 12 -32.40 -30.63 16.59
C ASP A 12 -31.74 -31.45 17.71
N GLN A 13 -30.46 -31.17 18.01
CA GLN A 13 -29.70 -31.87 19.07
C GLN A 13 -30.22 -31.50 20.48
N GLN A 14 -30.51 -30.21 20.74
CA GLN A 14 -31.13 -29.77 22.00
C GLN A 14 -32.54 -30.35 22.20
N SER A 15 -33.28 -30.52 21.10
CA SER A 15 -34.64 -31.08 21.12
C SER A 15 -34.65 -32.58 21.44
N GLN A 16 -33.67 -33.36 20.95
CA GLN A 16 -33.57 -34.80 21.24
C GLN A 16 -33.20 -35.10 22.70
N THR A 17 -32.29 -34.34 23.30
CA THR A 17 -31.90 -34.53 24.72
C THR A 17 -33.06 -34.21 25.66
N SER A 18 -33.81 -33.15 25.36
CA SER A 18 -35.01 -32.75 26.12
C SER A 18 -36.15 -33.79 26.02
N ALA A 19 -36.30 -34.42 24.85
CA ALA A 19 -37.30 -35.47 24.65
C ALA A 19 -36.97 -36.76 25.43
N SER A 20 -35.68 -37.11 25.50
CA SER A 20 -35.21 -38.33 26.19
C SER A 20 -35.35 -38.23 27.71
N SER A 21 -35.07 -37.07 28.30
CA SER A 21 -35.28 -36.83 29.74
C SER A 21 -36.77 -36.82 30.12
N THR A 22 -37.62 -36.26 29.24
CA THR A 22 -39.07 -36.26 29.43
C THR A 22 -39.65 -37.68 29.39
N ALA A 23 -39.23 -38.51 28.43
CA ALA A 23 -39.68 -39.90 28.30
C ALA A 23 -39.31 -40.74 29.53
N LEU A 24 -38.08 -40.58 30.06
CA LEU A 24 -37.67 -41.29 31.28
C LEU A 24 -38.48 -40.87 32.51
N ALA A 25 -38.79 -39.57 32.64
CA ALA A 25 -39.63 -39.06 33.72
C ALA A 25 -41.06 -39.61 33.65
N GLU A 26 -41.60 -39.77 32.44
CA GLU A 26 -42.91 -40.39 32.20
C GLU A 26 -42.90 -41.88 32.54
N ASP A 27 -41.89 -42.63 32.10
CA ASP A 27 -41.72 -44.05 32.41
C ASP A 27 -41.59 -44.31 33.92
N PHE A 28 -40.84 -43.47 34.63
CA PHE A 28 -40.73 -43.55 36.09
C PHE A 28 -42.07 -43.26 36.79
N THR A 29 -42.84 -42.29 36.28
CA THR A 29 -44.16 -41.95 36.80
C THR A 29 -45.16 -43.09 36.58
N GLN A 30 -45.13 -43.74 35.42
CA GLN A 30 -45.94 -44.93 35.14
C GLN A 30 -45.54 -46.10 36.04
N PHE A 31 -44.24 -46.31 36.25
CA PHE A 31 -43.74 -47.31 37.19
C PHE A 31 -44.25 -47.07 38.63
N LEU A 32 -44.11 -45.85 39.15
CA LEU A 32 -44.62 -45.50 40.49
C LEU A 32 -46.14 -45.65 40.62
N THR A 33 -46.88 -45.37 39.55
CA THR A 33 -48.34 -45.54 39.50
C THR A 33 -48.73 -47.01 39.56
N LEU A 34 -48.12 -47.85 38.73
CA LEU A 34 -48.35 -49.30 38.74
C LEU A 34 -47.94 -49.93 40.07
N LEU A 35 -46.82 -49.48 40.65
CA LEU A 35 -46.36 -49.90 41.97
C LEU A 35 -47.36 -49.55 43.07
N THR A 36 -47.89 -48.33 43.05
CA THR A 36 -48.90 -47.87 44.02
C THR A 36 -50.17 -48.70 43.94
N VAL A 37 -50.62 -49.01 42.72
CA VAL A 37 -51.80 -49.87 42.50
C VAL A 37 -51.55 -51.31 42.97
N GLN A 38 -50.35 -51.86 42.74
CA GLN A 38 -49.98 -53.19 43.19
C GLN A 38 -49.90 -53.29 44.73
N LEU A 39 -49.35 -52.28 45.41
CA LEU A 39 -49.30 -52.23 46.88
C LEU A 39 -50.68 -52.07 47.52
N GLN A 40 -51.60 -51.33 46.89
CA GLN A 40 -52.98 -51.18 47.35
C GLN A 40 -53.80 -52.47 47.24
N ASN A 41 -53.43 -53.38 46.33
CA ASN A 41 -54.18 -54.61 46.03
C ASN A 41 -53.43 -55.89 46.41
N GLN A 42 -52.37 -55.81 47.23
CA GLN A 42 -51.63 -56.99 47.69
C GLN A 42 -52.40 -57.82 48.73
N ASP A 43 -52.19 -59.13 48.71
CA ASP A 43 -52.67 -60.05 49.74
C ASP A 43 -51.75 -59.98 50.99
N PRO A 44 -52.26 -59.60 52.17
CA PRO A 44 -51.47 -59.47 53.39
C PRO A 44 -50.82 -60.77 53.89
N MET A 45 -51.23 -61.94 53.37
CA MET A 45 -50.67 -63.25 53.73
C MET A 45 -49.52 -63.69 52.80
N SER A 46 -49.21 -62.95 51.73
CA SER A 46 -48.09 -63.24 50.81
C SER A 46 -47.56 -61.95 50.18
N PRO A 47 -46.80 -61.14 50.95
CA PRO A 47 -46.22 -59.92 50.43
C PRO A 47 -45.22 -60.24 49.31
N MET A 48 -45.26 -59.44 48.24
CA MET A 48 -44.31 -59.57 47.14
C MET A 48 -42.89 -59.20 47.60
N ASP A 49 -41.87 -59.80 47.00
CA ASP A 49 -40.47 -59.58 47.39
C ASP A 49 -40.04 -58.14 47.10
N SER A 50 -39.81 -57.37 48.16
CA SER A 50 -39.33 -55.98 48.12
C SER A 50 -37.96 -55.80 47.45
N ALA A 51 -37.21 -56.89 47.25
CA ALA A 51 -35.89 -56.86 46.62
C ALA A 51 -35.95 -56.45 45.14
N ASP A 52 -36.91 -56.95 44.36
CA ASP A 52 -37.00 -56.65 42.91
C ASP A 52 -37.31 -55.18 42.63
N PHE A 53 -38.15 -54.56 43.46
CA PHE A 53 -38.46 -53.13 43.35
C PHE A 53 -37.28 -52.25 43.73
N THR A 54 -36.55 -52.63 44.78
CA THR A 54 -35.34 -51.93 45.19
C THR A 54 -34.29 -52.01 44.10
N ASN A 55 -34.15 -53.17 43.44
CA ASN A 55 -33.24 -53.36 42.31
C ASN A 55 -33.65 -52.51 41.10
N GLN A 56 -34.94 -52.41 40.77
CA GLN A 56 -35.42 -51.57 39.67
C GLN A 56 -35.24 -50.07 39.96
N LEU A 57 -35.48 -49.63 41.20
CA LEU A 57 -35.29 -48.23 41.59
C LEU A 57 -33.80 -47.84 41.54
N VAL A 58 -32.90 -48.72 42.00
CA VAL A 58 -31.45 -48.56 41.85
C VAL A 58 -31.06 -48.49 40.37
N ALA A 59 -31.66 -49.31 39.50
CA ALA A 59 -31.42 -49.28 38.07
C ALA A 59 -31.87 -47.95 37.43
N PHE A 60 -33.05 -47.44 37.77
CA PHE A 60 -33.51 -46.12 37.31
C PHE A 60 -32.60 -44.99 37.79
N THR A 61 -32.19 -44.99 39.07
CA THR A 61 -31.23 -44.01 39.58
C THR A 61 -29.88 -44.09 38.88
N GLN A 62 -29.44 -45.30 38.49
CA GLN A 62 -28.20 -45.47 37.72
C GLN A 62 -28.31 -44.92 36.29
N VAL A 63 -29.42 -45.16 35.59
CA VAL A 63 -29.69 -44.60 34.26
C VAL A 63 -29.83 -43.08 34.32
N GLU A 64 -30.53 -42.55 35.32
CA GLU A 64 -30.66 -41.12 35.55
C GLU A 64 -29.31 -40.46 35.83
N GLN A 65 -28.45 -41.08 36.67
CA GLN A 65 -27.08 -40.62 36.87
C GLN A 65 -26.25 -40.68 35.59
N GLN A 66 -26.45 -41.69 34.74
CA GLN A 66 -25.76 -41.81 33.45
C GLN A 66 -26.20 -40.71 32.48
N ILE A 67 -27.49 -40.41 32.41
CA ILE A 67 -28.02 -39.30 31.60
C ILE A 67 -27.45 -37.97 32.08
N ASN A 68 -27.53 -37.69 33.40
CA ASN A 68 -26.95 -36.50 34.00
C ASN A 68 -25.43 -36.41 33.74
N SER A 69 -24.73 -37.54 33.71
CA SER A 69 -23.30 -37.58 33.37
C SER A 69 -23.07 -37.24 31.89
N ASN A 70 -23.88 -37.78 30.98
CA ASN A 70 -23.79 -37.48 29.55
C ASN A 70 -24.11 -36.00 29.27
N GLU A 71 -25.13 -35.42 29.89
CA GLU A 71 -25.46 -34.00 29.77
C GLU A 71 -24.30 -33.09 30.24
N LYS A 72 -23.61 -33.49 31.32
CA LYS A 72 -22.40 -32.78 31.78
C LYS A 72 -21.23 -32.94 30.81
N LEU A 73 -21.06 -34.10 30.20
CA LEU A 73 -20.04 -34.32 29.16
C LEU A 73 -20.34 -33.46 27.92
N ASP A 74 -21.59 -33.39 27.48
CA ASP A 74 -22.03 -32.53 26.38
C ASP A 74 -21.77 -31.05 26.71
N SER A 75 -22.06 -30.63 27.95
CA SER A 75 -21.76 -29.28 28.43
C SER A 75 -20.26 -28.99 28.42
N LEU A 76 -19.42 -29.96 28.80
CA LEU A 76 -17.95 -29.82 28.74
C LEU A 76 -17.45 -29.71 27.29
N ILE A 77 -18.02 -30.48 26.37
CA ILE A 77 -17.70 -30.40 24.94
C ILE A 77 -18.10 -29.03 24.38
N ALA A 78 -19.30 -28.54 24.72
CA ALA A 78 -19.78 -27.22 24.30
C ALA A 78 -18.90 -26.08 24.85
N LEU A 79 -18.43 -26.19 26.09
CA LEU A 79 -17.45 -25.26 26.68
C LEU A 79 -16.12 -25.31 25.93
N GLY A 80 -15.61 -26.50 25.60
CA GLY A 80 -14.39 -26.67 24.82
C GLY A 80 -14.50 -26.05 23.42
N LEU A 81 -15.64 -26.28 22.75
CA LEU A 81 -15.94 -25.69 21.44
C LEU A 81 -16.04 -24.17 21.52
N SER A 82 -16.69 -23.63 22.55
CA SER A 82 -16.79 -22.19 22.80
C SER A 82 -15.41 -21.55 23.01
N GLN A 83 -14.51 -22.22 23.73
CA GLN A 83 -13.13 -21.76 23.91
C GLN A 83 -12.35 -21.79 22.60
N SER A 84 -12.47 -22.85 21.81
CA SER A 84 -11.86 -22.96 20.48
C SER A 84 -12.39 -21.88 19.53
N MET A 85 -13.69 -21.60 19.56
CA MET A 85 -14.33 -20.52 18.79
C MET A 85 -13.80 -19.15 19.21
N SER A 86 -13.64 -18.90 20.51
CA SER A 86 -13.03 -17.66 21.02
C SER A 86 -11.59 -17.49 20.54
N ASN A 87 -10.80 -18.57 20.52
CA ASN A 87 -9.44 -18.53 19.98
C ASN A 87 -9.45 -18.32 18.46
N ALA A 88 -10.40 -18.92 17.73
CA ALA A 88 -10.53 -18.77 16.29
C ALA A 88 -10.92 -17.34 15.88
N GLN A 89 -11.67 -16.60 16.70
CA GLN A 89 -11.98 -15.19 16.43
C GLN A 89 -10.73 -14.33 16.25
N SER A 90 -9.61 -14.68 16.89
CA SER A 90 -8.33 -13.97 16.71
C SER A 90 -7.72 -14.10 15.31
N TYR A 91 -8.21 -15.04 14.50
CA TYR A 91 -7.80 -15.20 13.11
C TYR A 91 -8.57 -14.30 12.16
N VAL A 92 -9.73 -13.77 12.55
CA VAL A 92 -10.52 -12.88 11.68
C VAL A 92 -9.70 -11.62 11.38
N GLY A 93 -9.58 -11.30 10.09
CA GLY A 93 -8.72 -10.23 9.59
C GLY A 93 -7.25 -10.61 9.46
N ASN A 94 -6.83 -11.81 9.83
CA ASN A 94 -5.47 -12.29 9.61
C ASN A 94 -5.36 -13.00 8.26
N ASP A 95 -4.17 -12.91 7.65
CA ASP A 95 -3.78 -13.76 6.53
C ASP A 95 -3.27 -15.09 7.08
N ILE A 96 -3.85 -16.18 6.60
CA ILE A 96 -3.45 -17.53 6.96
C ILE A 96 -2.79 -18.22 5.77
N SER A 97 -1.88 -19.14 6.06
CA SER A 97 -1.47 -20.18 5.11
C SER A 97 -2.02 -21.52 5.56
N TYR A 98 -2.58 -22.28 4.61
CA TYR A 98 -3.24 -23.55 4.91
C TYR A 98 -3.07 -24.55 3.77
N ILE A 99 -3.14 -25.84 4.11
CA ILE A 99 -3.02 -26.93 3.14
C ILE A 99 -4.33 -27.00 2.33
N SER A 100 -4.24 -26.73 1.02
CA SER A 100 -5.35 -26.88 0.07
C SER A 100 -4.84 -26.78 -1.37
N SER A 101 -5.52 -27.46 -2.29
CA SER A 101 -5.39 -27.22 -3.74
C SER A 101 -6.25 -26.06 -4.23
N GLU A 102 -7.19 -25.58 -3.44
CA GLU A 102 -8.14 -24.55 -3.88
C GLU A 102 -7.92 -23.24 -3.13
N PHE A 103 -7.94 -22.13 -3.87
CA PHE A 103 -7.72 -20.78 -3.34
C PHE A 103 -8.65 -19.78 -4.01
N TYR A 104 -8.89 -18.67 -3.31
CA TYR A 104 -9.67 -17.55 -3.84
C TYR A 104 -8.74 -16.51 -4.47
N PHE A 105 -9.07 -16.07 -5.69
CA PHE A 105 -8.38 -15.00 -6.38
C PHE A 105 -9.28 -13.76 -6.42
N ASP A 106 -8.78 -12.65 -5.90
CA ASP A 106 -9.47 -11.36 -5.74
C ASP A 106 -8.95 -10.28 -6.69
N GLY A 107 -8.15 -10.66 -7.70
CA GLY A 107 -7.46 -9.73 -8.59
C GLY A 107 -6.05 -9.34 -8.15
N ALA A 108 -5.66 -9.62 -6.91
CA ALA A 108 -4.29 -9.40 -6.43
C ALA A 108 -3.41 -10.63 -6.66
N GLU A 109 -2.10 -10.39 -6.87
CA GLU A 109 -1.09 -11.45 -7.00
C GLU A 109 -1.16 -12.44 -5.83
N LYS A 110 -1.15 -13.75 -6.14
CA LYS A 110 -1.18 -14.82 -5.14
C LYS A 110 0.17 -15.52 -5.06
N THR A 111 0.68 -15.66 -3.84
CA THR A 111 1.81 -16.55 -3.55
C THR A 111 1.26 -17.94 -3.17
N LEU A 112 1.59 -18.92 -3.99
CA LEU A 112 1.24 -20.33 -3.81
C LEU A 112 2.50 -21.09 -3.45
N ARG A 113 2.38 -22.14 -2.64
CA ARG A 113 3.49 -23.01 -2.27
C ARG A 113 3.14 -24.45 -2.57
N TYR A 114 4.10 -25.21 -3.05
CA TYR A 114 3.98 -26.66 -3.17
C TYR A 114 5.21 -27.35 -2.58
N SER A 115 5.05 -28.62 -2.20
CA SER A 115 6.15 -29.45 -1.73
C SER A 115 6.14 -30.79 -2.45
N LEU A 116 7.29 -31.17 -2.99
CA LEU A 116 7.51 -32.50 -3.56
C LEU A 116 8.25 -33.40 -2.56
N PRO A 117 7.78 -34.63 -2.29
CA PRO A 117 8.46 -35.55 -1.38
C PRO A 117 9.80 -36.04 -1.92
N GLU A 118 9.96 -36.09 -3.25
CA GLU A 118 11.17 -36.47 -3.96
C GLU A 118 11.37 -35.61 -5.21
N SER A 119 12.54 -35.74 -5.86
CA SER A 119 12.82 -34.95 -7.07
C SER A 119 12.14 -35.58 -8.28
N ALA A 120 11.39 -34.79 -9.03
CA ALA A 120 10.72 -35.13 -10.27
C ALA A 120 11.62 -34.91 -11.49
N SER A 121 11.36 -35.63 -12.58
CA SER A 121 11.95 -35.38 -13.90
C SER A 121 11.30 -34.17 -14.59
N SER A 122 10.02 -33.92 -14.32
CA SER A 122 9.28 -32.74 -14.75
C SER A 122 8.24 -32.35 -13.71
N ALA A 123 8.01 -31.04 -13.52
CA ALA A 123 6.92 -30.52 -12.70
C ALA A 123 6.25 -29.36 -13.44
N THR A 124 4.94 -29.46 -13.65
CA THR A 124 4.13 -28.43 -14.29
C THR A 124 3.02 -28.00 -13.34
N MET A 125 2.95 -26.70 -13.04
CA MET A 125 1.84 -26.11 -12.33
C MET A 125 0.71 -25.82 -13.31
N ARG A 126 -0.50 -26.25 -12.95
CA ARG A 126 -1.75 -25.93 -13.65
C ARG A 126 -2.71 -25.27 -12.69
N ILE A 127 -3.36 -24.22 -13.16
CA ILE A 127 -4.46 -23.56 -12.44
C ILE A 127 -5.74 -23.80 -13.23
N TYR A 128 -6.75 -24.31 -12.55
CA TYR A 128 -8.08 -24.60 -13.08
C TYR A 128 -9.10 -23.61 -12.52
N ASN A 129 -10.08 -23.23 -13.34
CA ASN A 129 -11.25 -22.49 -12.88
C ASN A 129 -12.32 -23.45 -12.30
N GLU A 130 -13.41 -22.91 -11.75
CA GLU A 130 -14.53 -23.68 -11.18
C GLU A 130 -15.21 -24.65 -12.17
N GLU A 131 -15.09 -24.39 -13.48
CA GLU A 131 -15.62 -25.27 -14.53
C GLU A 131 -14.68 -26.44 -14.86
N GLY A 132 -13.51 -26.52 -14.21
CA GLY A 132 -12.46 -27.52 -14.47
C GLY A 132 -11.63 -27.23 -15.73
N GLY A 133 -11.72 -26.01 -16.28
CA GLY A 133 -10.90 -25.58 -17.41
C GLY A 133 -9.54 -25.05 -16.97
N ILE A 134 -8.47 -25.44 -17.68
CA ILE A 134 -7.12 -24.92 -17.44
C ILE A 134 -7.07 -23.45 -17.88
N VAL A 135 -6.71 -22.57 -16.95
CA VAL A 135 -6.59 -21.13 -17.17
C VAL A 135 -5.13 -20.66 -17.21
N TYR A 136 -4.25 -21.36 -16.50
CA TYR A 136 -2.82 -21.07 -16.45
C TYR A 136 -2.00 -22.36 -16.41
N GLU A 137 -0.85 -22.37 -17.06
CA GLU A 137 0.11 -23.47 -17.06
C GLU A 137 1.53 -22.91 -17.09
N GLU A 138 2.41 -23.42 -16.22
CA GLU A 138 3.81 -23.05 -16.14
C GLU A 138 4.69 -24.22 -15.67
N ASN A 139 5.91 -24.34 -16.20
CA ASN A 139 6.89 -25.29 -15.68
C ASN A 139 7.52 -24.75 -14.38
N VAL A 140 7.50 -25.56 -13.33
CA VAL A 140 7.98 -25.17 -12.00
C VAL A 140 9.16 -26.03 -11.55
N ASN A 141 9.74 -25.71 -10.40
CA ASN A 141 10.88 -26.43 -9.85
C ASN A 141 10.53 -27.91 -9.55
N ALA A 142 11.28 -28.83 -10.16
CA ALA A 142 11.07 -30.27 -10.01
C ALA A 142 11.89 -30.90 -8.86
N LEU A 143 12.68 -30.12 -8.11
CA LEU A 143 13.47 -30.65 -7.00
C LEU A 143 12.59 -31.02 -5.79
N SER A 144 13.03 -31.98 -4.98
CA SER A 144 12.38 -32.31 -3.70
C SER A 144 12.39 -31.11 -2.74
N GLY A 145 11.36 -31.02 -1.89
CA GLY A 145 11.22 -29.96 -0.88
C GLY A 145 10.13 -28.96 -1.25
N ALA A 146 10.04 -27.89 -0.44
CA ALA A 146 9.05 -26.84 -0.59
C ALA A 146 9.53 -25.73 -1.52
N HIS A 147 8.65 -25.24 -2.40
CA HIS A 147 8.90 -24.19 -3.36
C HIS A 147 7.74 -23.21 -3.41
N ASP A 148 8.06 -21.94 -3.64
CA ASP A 148 7.10 -20.86 -3.81
C ASP A 148 6.97 -20.51 -5.28
N VAL A 149 5.74 -20.20 -5.68
CA VAL A 149 5.38 -19.72 -7.03
C VAL A 149 4.38 -18.59 -6.88
N THR A 150 4.49 -17.58 -7.73
CA THR A 150 3.55 -16.45 -7.75
C THR A 150 2.70 -16.53 -9.01
N TRP A 151 1.41 -16.23 -8.85
CA TRP A 151 0.49 -16.08 -9.96
C TRP A 151 -0.16 -14.71 -9.89
N ASP A 152 0.09 -13.89 -10.91
CA ASP A 152 -0.41 -12.52 -11.04
C ASP A 152 -1.82 -12.43 -11.66
N GLY A 153 -2.48 -13.58 -11.84
CA GLY A 153 -3.79 -13.67 -12.47
C GLY A 153 -3.75 -13.72 -14.00
N ARG A 154 -2.58 -13.69 -14.66
CA ARG A 154 -2.53 -13.82 -16.12
C ARG A 154 -2.97 -15.21 -16.58
N LEU A 155 -3.70 -15.24 -17.68
CA LEU A 155 -4.14 -16.46 -18.35
C LEU A 155 -3.14 -16.88 -19.43
N THR A 156 -2.96 -18.18 -19.69
CA THR A 156 -2.08 -18.68 -20.78
C THR A 156 -2.51 -18.17 -22.17
N GLY A 157 -3.81 -17.93 -22.36
CA GLY A 157 -4.38 -17.34 -23.59
C GLY A 157 -4.31 -15.81 -23.67
N GLY A 158 -3.73 -15.15 -22.67
CA GLY A 158 -3.79 -13.70 -22.48
C GLY A 158 -5.06 -13.24 -21.75
N GLY A 159 -5.00 -12.04 -21.19
CA GLY A 159 -6.04 -11.51 -20.29
C GLY A 159 -5.76 -11.79 -18.81
N ILE A 160 -6.68 -11.35 -17.96
CA ILE A 160 -6.62 -11.49 -16.50
C ILE A 160 -7.77 -12.38 -16.04
N ALA A 161 -7.47 -13.28 -15.12
CA ALA A 161 -8.43 -14.14 -14.44
C ALA A 161 -9.50 -13.29 -13.73
N LYS A 162 -10.73 -13.78 -13.74
CA LYS A 162 -11.81 -13.11 -12.99
C LYS A 162 -11.65 -13.39 -11.50
N ASP A 163 -12.20 -12.51 -10.69
CA ASP A 163 -12.46 -12.80 -9.28
C ASP A 163 -13.24 -14.13 -9.14
N GLY A 164 -12.80 -15.00 -8.22
CA GLY A 164 -13.41 -16.32 -8.01
C GLY A 164 -12.46 -17.39 -7.46
N THR A 165 -12.95 -18.63 -7.36
CA THR A 165 -12.19 -19.77 -6.85
C THR A 165 -11.41 -20.46 -7.97
N TYR A 166 -10.17 -20.85 -7.65
CA TYR A 166 -9.30 -21.57 -8.56
C TYR A 166 -8.65 -22.76 -7.85
N GLU A 167 -8.30 -23.78 -8.62
CA GLU A 167 -7.58 -24.96 -8.14
C GLU A 167 -6.17 -25.01 -8.73
N ILE A 168 -5.15 -25.11 -7.88
CA ILE A 168 -3.76 -25.39 -8.24
C ILE A 168 -3.51 -26.91 -8.18
N VAL A 169 -2.98 -27.44 -9.27
CA VAL A 169 -2.47 -28.81 -9.38
C VAL A 169 -1.01 -28.75 -9.81
N ILE A 170 -0.17 -29.55 -9.16
CA ILE A 170 1.22 -29.76 -9.58
C ILE A 170 1.31 -31.16 -10.18
N ASP A 171 1.43 -31.20 -11.50
CA ASP A 171 1.65 -32.44 -12.24
C ASP A 171 3.16 -32.71 -12.28
N ALA A 172 3.63 -33.50 -11.32
CA ALA A 172 5.02 -33.93 -11.21
C ALA A 172 5.18 -35.41 -11.61
N LEU A 173 6.19 -35.71 -12.42
CA LEU A 173 6.50 -37.06 -12.87
C LEU A 173 7.91 -37.45 -12.47
N ASP A 174 8.13 -38.67 -12.00
CA ASP A 174 9.46 -39.21 -11.70
C ASP A 174 10.24 -39.56 -12.98
N ALA A 175 11.42 -40.20 -12.85
CA ALA A 175 12.21 -40.63 -14.00
C ALA A 175 11.59 -41.78 -14.82
N ASN A 176 10.65 -42.52 -14.24
CA ASN A 176 9.92 -43.62 -14.87
C ASN A 176 8.62 -43.15 -15.56
N GLY A 177 8.21 -41.90 -15.31
CA GLY A 177 6.95 -41.33 -15.78
C GLY A 177 5.78 -41.59 -14.83
N ASP A 178 6.04 -42.03 -13.60
CA ASP A 178 5.04 -42.21 -12.55
C ASP A 178 4.75 -40.88 -11.86
N ALA A 179 3.49 -40.66 -11.47
CA ALA A 179 3.07 -39.41 -10.83
C ALA A 179 3.61 -39.30 -9.39
N ILE A 180 4.07 -38.11 -9.02
CA ILE A 180 4.49 -37.75 -7.67
C ILE A 180 3.43 -36.85 -7.06
N ASP A 181 2.83 -37.29 -5.95
CA ASP A 181 1.85 -36.50 -5.21
C ASP A 181 2.52 -35.28 -4.57
N ALA A 182 2.11 -34.09 -5.01
CA ALA A 182 2.54 -32.83 -4.44
C ALA A 182 1.56 -32.35 -3.36
N THR A 183 2.09 -31.80 -2.26
CA THR A 183 1.26 -31.08 -1.28
C THR A 183 1.25 -29.60 -1.61
N THR A 184 0.07 -29.00 -1.71
CA THR A 184 -0.11 -27.57 -1.98
C THR A 184 -0.52 -26.82 -0.71
N VAL A 185 -0.01 -25.59 -0.60
CA VAL A 185 -0.29 -24.64 0.46
C VAL A 185 -0.64 -23.32 -0.19
N VAL A 186 -1.77 -22.76 0.22
CA VAL A 186 -2.30 -21.51 -0.31
C VAL A 186 -2.47 -20.49 0.81
N THR A 187 -2.67 -19.24 0.44
CA THR A 187 -2.89 -18.14 1.38
C THR A 187 -4.27 -17.52 1.19
N GLY A 188 -4.79 -16.93 2.25
CA GLY A 188 -6.00 -16.13 2.17
C GLY A 188 -6.33 -15.44 3.49
N THR A 189 -7.12 -14.37 3.38
CA THR A 189 -7.55 -13.58 4.53
C THR A 189 -8.82 -14.17 5.13
N VAL A 190 -8.83 -14.35 6.45
CA VAL A 190 -9.99 -14.88 7.17
C VAL A 190 -11.02 -13.77 7.36
N GLN A 191 -12.23 -14.00 6.85
CA GLN A 191 -13.35 -13.05 6.92
C GLN A 191 -14.31 -13.36 8.07
N GLY A 192 -14.28 -14.60 8.58
CA GLY A 192 -15.16 -15.02 9.65
C GLY A 192 -14.78 -16.38 10.21
N VAL A 193 -15.52 -16.81 11.22
CA VAL A 193 -15.38 -18.12 11.83
C VAL A 193 -16.75 -18.75 12.01
N GLU A 194 -16.81 -20.05 11.78
CA GLU A 194 -18.02 -20.82 12.00
C GLU A 194 -17.70 -22.17 12.64
N SER A 195 -18.71 -22.77 13.24
CA SER A 195 -18.63 -24.11 13.79
C SER A 195 -19.62 -24.99 13.04
N GLN A 196 -19.16 -26.07 12.41
CA GLN A 196 -20.04 -27.07 11.82
C GLN A 196 -19.74 -28.44 12.43
N SER A 197 -20.76 -29.15 12.91
CA SER A 197 -20.63 -30.51 13.49
C SER A 197 -19.53 -30.66 14.56
N GLY A 198 -19.31 -29.62 15.38
CA GLY A 198 -18.29 -29.61 16.44
C GLY A 198 -16.85 -29.35 15.96
N GLN A 199 -16.67 -28.99 14.69
CA GLN A 199 -15.39 -28.55 14.13
C GLN A 199 -15.44 -27.06 13.81
N ILE A 200 -14.33 -26.36 14.09
CA ILE A 200 -14.19 -24.93 13.77
C ILE A 200 -13.60 -24.77 12.38
N TYR A 201 -14.25 -23.92 11.58
CA TYR A 201 -13.81 -23.52 10.26
C TYR A 201 -13.56 -22.01 10.24
N LEU A 202 -12.52 -21.61 9.52
CA LEU A 202 -12.20 -20.23 9.18
C LEU A 202 -12.76 -19.95 7.78
N LEU A 203 -13.52 -18.88 7.62
CA LEU A 203 -14.10 -18.48 6.35
C LEU A 203 -13.07 -17.65 5.57
N VAL A 204 -12.67 -18.11 4.38
CA VAL A 204 -11.71 -17.46 3.49
C VAL A 204 -12.35 -17.34 2.11
N GLY A 205 -12.77 -16.12 1.72
CA GLY A 205 -13.64 -15.95 0.56
C GLY A 205 -14.94 -16.73 0.73
N GLU A 206 -15.29 -17.54 -0.26
CA GLU A 206 -16.46 -18.44 -0.19
C GLU A 206 -16.16 -19.81 0.45
N ARG A 207 -14.96 -20.01 1.03
CA ARG A 207 -14.49 -21.32 1.49
C ARG A 207 -14.45 -21.45 3.02
N ALA A 208 -14.79 -22.63 3.52
CA ALA A 208 -14.62 -23.01 4.92
C ALA A 208 -13.33 -23.85 5.09
N VAL A 209 -12.33 -23.27 5.73
CA VAL A 209 -11.03 -23.89 6.00
C VAL A 209 -11.02 -24.46 7.41
N ALA A 210 -10.87 -25.78 7.56
CA ALA A 210 -10.77 -26.39 8.89
C ALA A 210 -9.58 -25.81 9.65
N LEU A 211 -9.78 -25.40 10.91
CA LEU A 211 -8.72 -24.80 11.74
C LEU A 211 -7.47 -25.69 11.86
N GLY A 212 -7.63 -27.01 11.79
CA GLY A 212 -6.53 -27.97 11.82
C GLY A 212 -5.64 -28.00 10.57
N ASN A 213 -6.08 -27.43 9.45
CA ASN A 213 -5.30 -27.34 8.21
C ASN A 213 -4.48 -26.04 8.12
N VAL A 214 -4.64 -25.14 9.08
CA VAL A 214 -3.91 -23.87 9.14
C VAL A 214 -2.48 -24.14 9.61
N LEU A 215 -1.52 -23.69 8.81
CA LEU A 215 -0.09 -23.85 9.09
C LEU A 215 0.49 -22.63 9.80
N ASN A 216 0.10 -21.44 9.36
CA ASN A 216 0.53 -20.19 9.95
C ASN A 216 -0.59 -19.15 9.87
N SER A 217 -0.56 -18.20 10.79
CA SER A 217 -1.42 -17.02 10.81
C SER A 217 -0.56 -15.80 11.06
N SER A 218 -0.69 -14.80 10.22
CA SER A 218 -0.06 -13.50 10.36
C SER A 218 -1.15 -12.44 10.28
N VAL A 219 -1.04 -11.40 11.10
CA VAL A 219 -1.93 -10.25 10.98
C VAL A 219 -1.88 -9.75 9.53
N SER A 220 -3.02 -9.75 8.85
CA SER A 220 -3.09 -9.20 7.50
C SER A 220 -2.62 -7.77 7.60
N LYS A 221 -1.89 -7.27 6.60
CA LYS A 221 -1.33 -5.90 6.62
C LYS A 221 -2.40 -4.79 6.59
N ILE A 222 -3.62 -5.09 6.97
CA ILE A 222 -4.69 -4.15 7.21
C ILE A 222 -4.89 -4.00 8.73
N ASN A 223 -4.51 -2.82 9.26
CA ASN A 223 -4.88 -2.23 10.56
C ASN A 223 -3.97 -2.41 11.81
N SER A 224 -2.67 -2.19 11.69
CA SER A 224 -1.90 -1.56 12.80
C SER A 224 -1.17 -0.30 12.34
N SER A 225 -0.69 -0.27 11.09
CA SER A 225 -0.32 0.98 10.42
C SER A 225 -1.55 1.88 10.21
N ASN A 226 -2.67 1.33 9.74
CA ASN A 226 -3.82 2.14 9.35
C ASN A 226 -4.62 2.71 10.53
N ALA A 227 -4.67 2.08 11.71
CA ALA A 227 -5.40 2.67 12.85
C ALA A 227 -4.65 3.89 13.44
N GLU A 228 -3.31 3.81 13.53
CA GLU A 228 -2.47 4.95 13.89
C GLU A 228 -2.46 6.00 12.77
N ASN A 229 -2.38 5.58 11.51
CA ASN A 229 -2.38 6.49 10.36
C ASN A 229 -3.75 7.13 10.08
N VAL A 230 -4.88 6.47 10.37
CA VAL A 230 -6.23 7.06 10.30
C VAL A 230 -6.43 8.04 11.46
N THR A 231 -5.94 7.71 12.67
CA THR A 231 -5.93 8.66 13.78
C THR A 231 -5.05 9.87 13.47
N ALA A 232 -3.90 9.68 12.80
CA ALA A 232 -3.03 10.75 12.33
C ALA A 232 -3.65 11.55 11.17
N ALA A 233 -4.30 10.89 10.21
CA ALA A 233 -4.97 11.53 9.07
C ALA A 233 -6.19 12.36 9.50
N LEU A 234 -6.93 11.90 10.52
CA LEU A 234 -8.01 12.68 11.12
C LEU A 234 -7.52 13.98 11.78
N ASN A 235 -6.27 14.03 12.26
CA ASN A 235 -5.67 15.26 12.78
C ASN A 235 -5.32 16.28 11.69
N TYR A 236 -5.35 15.87 10.41
CA TYR A 236 -5.09 16.76 9.28
C TYR A 236 -6.36 17.42 8.75
N VAL A 237 -7.55 16.95 9.13
CA VAL A 237 -8.82 17.57 8.74
C VAL A 237 -8.88 19.02 9.25
N GLY A 238 -9.00 19.96 8.32
CA GLY A 238 -8.97 21.41 8.60
C GLY A 238 -7.60 22.07 8.49
N LEU A 239 -6.52 21.29 8.33
CA LEU A 239 -5.15 21.75 8.07
C LEU A 239 -4.85 21.81 6.57
N ASP A 240 -3.85 22.62 6.19
CA ASP A 240 -3.35 22.67 4.83
C ASP A 240 -2.21 21.66 4.67
N VAL A 241 -2.28 20.82 3.65
CA VAL A 241 -1.27 19.79 3.38
C VAL A 241 -0.63 20.01 2.01
N GLY A 242 0.70 19.91 1.96
CA GLY A 242 1.46 19.97 0.70
C GLY A 242 1.62 18.58 0.09
N TYR A 243 1.52 18.47 -1.23
CA TYR A 243 1.75 17.24 -2.00
C TYR A 243 2.42 17.55 -3.35
N GLU A 244 3.27 16.66 -3.83
CA GLU A 244 4.00 16.85 -5.11
C GLU A 244 3.06 16.60 -6.30
N ASN A 245 2.60 17.67 -6.96
CA ASN A 245 1.78 17.58 -8.16
C ASN A 245 1.75 18.92 -8.92
N ASN A 246 1.69 18.84 -10.24
CA ASN A 246 1.55 19.99 -11.14
C ASN A 246 0.07 20.39 -11.36
N SER A 247 -0.82 20.00 -10.44
CA SER A 247 -2.27 20.26 -10.51
C SER A 247 -2.83 20.59 -9.13
N PHE A 248 -3.70 21.59 -9.08
CA PHE A 248 -4.35 22.09 -7.87
C PHE A 248 -5.82 22.41 -8.11
N ILE A 249 -6.57 22.56 -7.02
CA ILE A 249 -7.99 22.95 -7.07
C ILE A 249 -8.12 24.35 -6.50
N LEU A 250 -8.73 25.24 -7.27
CA LEU A 250 -9.13 26.54 -6.77
C LEU A 250 -10.47 26.39 -6.05
N ASN A 251 -10.44 26.51 -4.71
CA ASN A 251 -11.64 26.58 -3.89
C ASN A 251 -12.27 27.98 -3.99
N SER A 252 -13.47 28.19 -3.46
CA SER A 252 -14.18 29.49 -3.51
C SER A 252 -13.46 30.67 -2.82
N SER A 253 -12.26 30.46 -2.28
CA SER A 253 -11.31 31.47 -1.81
C SER A 253 -10.31 31.76 -2.93
N GLY A 254 -10.26 33.01 -3.40
CA GLY A 254 -9.54 33.45 -4.59
C GLY A 254 -8.01 33.41 -4.52
N GLU A 255 -7.38 32.61 -3.66
CA GLU A 255 -5.92 32.50 -3.58
C GLU A 255 -5.48 31.04 -3.65
N ALA A 256 -4.44 30.78 -4.43
CA ALA A 256 -3.77 29.48 -4.53
C ALA A 256 -2.27 29.63 -4.32
N THR A 257 -1.69 28.87 -3.39
CA THR A 257 -0.24 28.87 -3.14
C THR A 257 0.42 27.69 -3.84
N ILE A 258 1.43 28.00 -4.65
CA ILE A 258 2.17 27.07 -5.48
C ILE A 258 3.61 27.09 -5.02
N ASP A 259 4.08 25.95 -4.50
CA ASP A 259 5.47 25.77 -4.09
C ASP A 259 6.24 25.10 -5.23
N TYR A 260 7.42 25.62 -5.58
CA TYR A 260 8.28 25.05 -6.62
C TYR A 260 9.74 25.12 -6.20
N SER A 261 10.54 24.16 -6.65
CA SER A 261 11.98 24.12 -6.39
C SER A 261 12.73 24.06 -7.71
N LEU A 262 13.60 25.04 -7.93
CA LEU A 262 14.49 25.04 -9.10
C LEU A 262 15.81 24.36 -8.74
N ALA A 263 16.25 23.42 -9.58
CA ALA A 263 17.51 22.70 -9.36
C ALA A 263 18.75 23.62 -9.38
N GLU A 264 18.67 24.76 -10.07
CA GLU A 264 19.72 25.77 -10.17
C GLU A 264 19.14 27.17 -10.41
N ASP A 265 19.98 28.20 -10.32
CA ASP A 265 19.58 29.58 -10.58
C ASP A 265 19.17 29.75 -12.06
N ALA A 266 17.95 30.24 -12.27
CA ALA A 266 17.40 30.61 -13.56
C ALA A 266 17.75 32.04 -13.96
N GLU A 267 17.88 32.27 -15.26
CA GLU A 267 17.89 33.61 -15.84
C GLU A 267 16.48 34.21 -15.89
N ARG A 268 15.50 33.37 -16.25
CA ARG A 268 14.07 33.68 -16.16
C ARG A 268 13.28 32.46 -15.74
N ALA A 269 12.20 32.68 -15.00
CA ALA A 269 11.23 31.66 -14.64
C ALA A 269 9.83 32.26 -14.77
N LYS A 270 8.91 31.54 -15.42
CA LYS A 270 7.51 31.92 -15.53
C LYS A 270 6.63 30.80 -15.02
N ILE A 271 5.58 31.17 -14.29
CA ILE A 271 4.46 30.28 -14.03
C ILE A 271 3.45 30.38 -15.16
N MET A 272 2.91 29.24 -15.57
CA MET A 272 1.84 29.12 -16.55
C MET A 272 0.75 28.24 -15.94
N VAL A 273 -0.48 28.74 -15.84
CA VAL A 273 -1.63 28.01 -15.29
C VAL A 273 -2.62 27.73 -16.41
N TYR A 274 -3.07 26.48 -16.48
CA TYR A 274 -4.02 25.97 -17.46
C TYR A 274 -5.29 25.47 -16.77
N ASP A 275 -6.44 25.65 -17.42
CA ASP A 275 -7.73 25.12 -16.95
C ASP A 275 -7.90 23.61 -17.19
N ASP A 276 -9.08 23.08 -16.88
CA ASP A 276 -9.45 21.67 -17.03
C ASP A 276 -9.55 21.20 -18.49
N GLN A 277 -9.61 22.14 -19.44
CA GLN A 277 -9.58 21.88 -20.88
C GLN A 277 -8.17 21.99 -21.47
N GLY A 278 -7.20 22.41 -20.65
CA GLY A 278 -5.80 22.60 -21.04
C GLY A 278 -5.54 23.94 -21.74
N GLU A 279 -6.45 24.92 -21.63
CA GLU A 279 -6.21 26.27 -22.13
C GLU A 279 -5.40 27.09 -21.12
N LEU A 280 -4.41 27.87 -21.59
CA LEU A 280 -3.62 28.76 -20.75
C LEU A 280 -4.49 29.93 -20.29
N VAL A 281 -4.72 30.02 -18.98
CA VAL A 281 -5.59 31.05 -18.38
C VAL A 281 -4.82 32.13 -17.63
N PHE A 282 -3.59 31.83 -17.18
CA PHE A 282 -2.75 32.78 -16.44
C PHE A 282 -1.26 32.53 -16.66
N THR A 283 -0.47 33.61 -16.65
CA THR A 283 1.00 33.52 -16.63
C THR A 283 1.59 34.73 -15.93
N ASP A 284 2.66 34.50 -15.15
CA ASP A 284 3.39 35.56 -14.45
C ASP A 284 4.88 35.21 -14.32
N ASP A 285 5.72 36.21 -14.07
CA ASP A 285 7.13 36.02 -13.76
C ASP A 285 7.29 35.56 -12.31
N VAL A 286 8.13 34.55 -12.09
CA VAL A 286 8.40 34.01 -10.74
C VAL A 286 9.88 34.11 -10.37
N TYR A 287 10.18 33.89 -9.09
CA TYR A 287 11.53 33.97 -8.56
C TYR A 287 12.47 32.98 -9.26
N THR A 288 13.71 33.43 -9.51
CA THR A 288 14.65 32.71 -10.37
C THR A 288 15.81 32.09 -9.61
N GLY A 289 15.87 32.17 -8.28
CA GLY A 289 16.94 31.53 -7.50
C GLY A 289 16.71 30.03 -7.29
N ALA A 290 17.80 29.28 -7.16
CA ALA A 290 17.78 27.86 -6.85
C ALA A 290 17.14 27.55 -5.48
N GLY A 291 16.58 26.35 -5.36
CA GLY A 291 15.95 25.85 -4.14
C GLY A 291 14.47 26.24 -4.03
N ASP A 292 13.91 26.01 -2.84
CA ASP A 292 12.47 26.06 -2.62
C ASP A 292 11.92 27.50 -2.63
N GLN A 293 10.87 27.69 -3.41
CA GLN A 293 10.16 28.95 -3.60
C GLN A 293 8.66 28.74 -3.44
N SER A 294 7.95 29.83 -3.12
CA SER A 294 6.49 29.85 -3.02
C SER A 294 5.94 31.03 -3.82
N TYR A 295 4.89 30.78 -4.60
CA TYR A 295 4.16 31.79 -5.36
C TYR A 295 2.68 31.73 -5.02
N THR A 296 2.12 32.85 -4.57
CA THR A 296 0.68 32.97 -4.32
C THR A 296 0.02 33.59 -5.53
N TRP A 297 -0.85 32.81 -6.18
CA TRP A 297 -1.70 33.28 -7.26
C TRP A 297 -3.01 33.83 -6.70
N ASP A 298 -3.23 35.13 -6.87
CA ASP A 298 -4.53 35.77 -6.71
C ASP A 298 -5.40 35.43 -7.93
N ALA A 299 -6.25 34.44 -7.72
CA ALA A 299 -7.19 33.88 -8.69
C ALA A 299 -8.60 34.50 -8.56
N ASP A 300 -8.70 35.73 -8.06
CA ASP A 300 -9.96 36.46 -8.05
C ASP A 300 -10.54 36.59 -9.47
N GLY A 301 -11.77 36.10 -9.64
CA GLY A 301 -12.49 36.12 -10.92
C GLY A 301 -12.33 34.85 -11.77
N PHE A 302 -11.56 33.85 -11.32
CA PHE A 302 -11.48 32.54 -11.95
C PHE A 302 -12.52 31.57 -11.37
N ALA A 303 -13.02 30.64 -12.18
CA ALA A 303 -14.02 29.67 -11.75
C ALA A 303 -13.40 28.64 -10.79
N ALA A 304 -14.13 28.24 -9.75
CA ALA A 304 -13.72 27.11 -8.92
C ALA A 304 -13.65 25.84 -9.78
N GLY A 305 -12.54 25.11 -9.69
CA GLY A 305 -12.26 24.00 -10.59
C GLY A 305 -10.82 23.49 -10.51
N GLN A 306 -10.52 22.50 -11.33
CA GLN A 306 -9.17 21.94 -11.43
C GLN A 306 -8.32 22.78 -12.39
N TYR A 307 -7.12 23.13 -11.93
CA TYR A 307 -6.10 23.79 -12.74
C TYR A 307 -4.82 22.95 -12.74
N THR A 308 -4.00 23.14 -13.76
CA THR A 308 -2.63 22.62 -13.84
C THR A 308 -1.66 23.77 -13.99
N PHE A 309 -0.43 23.60 -13.53
CA PHE A 309 0.59 24.62 -13.72
C PHE A 309 1.92 24.04 -14.17
N VAL A 310 2.67 24.88 -14.86
CA VAL A 310 4.02 24.59 -15.33
C VAL A 310 4.92 25.76 -14.95
N ILE A 311 6.12 25.45 -14.47
CA ILE A 311 7.19 26.43 -14.31
C ILE A 311 8.11 26.32 -15.52
N ASP A 312 8.12 27.33 -16.38
CA ASP A 312 9.09 27.43 -17.49
C ASP A 312 10.29 28.24 -17.00
N ALA A 313 11.33 27.54 -16.54
CA ALA A 313 12.56 28.12 -16.05
C ALA A 313 13.74 27.83 -17.00
N VAL A 314 14.56 28.84 -17.25
CA VAL A 314 15.71 28.76 -18.17
C VAL A 314 17.00 29.02 -17.42
N ALA A 315 17.95 28.09 -17.54
CA ALA A 315 19.23 28.13 -16.83
C ALA A 315 20.10 29.31 -17.25
N LYS A 316 20.82 29.89 -16.28
CA LYS A 316 21.84 30.90 -16.57
C LYS A 316 23.13 30.21 -17.04
N ALA A 317 23.25 29.93 -18.34
CA ALA A 317 24.36 29.17 -18.88
C ALA A 317 25.70 29.94 -18.88
N THR A 318 26.48 29.95 -17.80
CA THR A 318 27.86 30.50 -17.82
C THR A 318 28.87 29.34 -17.82
N ASN A 319 29.51 29.05 -18.95
CA ASN A 319 30.57 28.05 -19.05
C ASN A 319 31.95 28.72 -19.03
N THR A 320 32.80 28.43 -18.04
CA THR A 320 34.24 28.78 -18.13
C THR A 320 34.92 27.81 -19.08
N ILE A 321 35.18 28.25 -20.32
CA ILE A 321 35.69 27.39 -21.39
C ILE A 321 37.18 27.09 -21.23
N LYS A 322 37.94 28.01 -20.61
CA LYS A 322 39.39 27.84 -20.45
C LYS A 322 39.92 28.67 -19.28
N ASN A 323 40.77 28.05 -18.47
CA ASN A 323 41.63 28.70 -17.49
C ASN A 323 43.10 28.44 -17.90
N SER A 324 43.92 29.48 -18.00
CA SER A 324 45.32 29.32 -18.40
C SER A 324 46.22 30.38 -17.78
N THR A 325 47.41 29.94 -17.37
CA THR A 325 48.46 30.83 -16.86
C THR A 325 49.14 31.59 -18.01
N LEU A 326 49.31 32.90 -17.84
CA LEU A 326 50.00 33.83 -18.73
C LEU A 326 51.19 34.46 -17.98
N ASN A 327 52.39 34.33 -18.52
CA ASN A 327 53.57 35.02 -17.99
C ASN A 327 53.80 36.33 -18.74
N TYR A 328 53.61 37.46 -18.06
CA TYR A 328 53.76 38.79 -18.64
C TYR A 328 55.12 39.42 -18.32
N GLY A 329 55.78 39.99 -19.34
CA GLY A 329 57.13 40.54 -19.24
C GLY A 329 57.25 41.93 -18.59
N GLY A 330 56.12 42.61 -18.34
CA GLY A 330 56.07 43.96 -17.77
C GLY A 330 56.05 45.09 -18.81
N ASP A 331 56.26 44.76 -20.09
CA ASP A 331 56.10 45.64 -21.24
C ASP A 331 55.66 44.86 -22.49
N GLY A 332 54.99 45.54 -23.43
CA GLY A 332 54.50 44.97 -24.69
C GLY A 332 53.18 44.19 -24.58
N ASP A 333 52.77 43.61 -25.71
CA ASP A 333 51.48 42.96 -25.89
C ASP A 333 51.55 41.44 -25.65
N SER A 334 50.52 40.88 -25.03
CA SER A 334 50.36 39.44 -24.79
C SER A 334 49.24 38.85 -25.64
N ASN A 335 49.56 37.82 -26.42
CA ASN A 335 48.56 37.13 -27.24
C ASN A 335 47.93 35.96 -26.49
N ILE A 336 46.61 36.01 -26.34
CA ILE A 336 45.77 35.01 -25.68
C ILE A 336 45.02 34.25 -26.78
N SER A 337 45.08 32.92 -26.76
CA SER A 337 44.33 32.07 -27.69
C SER A 337 43.30 31.20 -26.98
N TYR A 338 42.08 31.18 -27.52
CA TYR A 338 40.98 30.37 -27.03
C TYR A 338 40.22 29.75 -28.20
N THR A 339 39.49 28.66 -27.95
CA THR A 339 38.69 27.98 -28.96
C THR A 339 37.31 27.77 -28.38
N LEU A 340 36.31 28.28 -29.09
CA LEU A 340 34.91 28.08 -28.76
C LEU A 340 34.41 26.88 -29.54
N GLN A 341 33.72 25.97 -28.86
CA GLN A 341 33.15 24.76 -29.48
C GLN A 341 31.76 25.01 -30.09
N ASP A 342 31.16 26.17 -29.81
CA ASP A 342 29.87 26.62 -30.31
C ASP A 342 29.82 28.15 -30.44
N ASN A 343 28.70 28.70 -30.94
CA ASN A 343 28.37 30.11 -30.86
C ASN A 343 27.78 30.44 -29.48
N PHE A 344 28.11 31.60 -28.94
CA PHE A 344 27.75 32.05 -27.59
C PHE A 344 27.09 33.44 -27.64
N GLU A 345 26.20 33.73 -26.70
CA GLU A 345 25.54 35.03 -26.54
C GLU A 345 26.50 36.11 -26.04
N SER A 346 27.33 35.77 -25.06
CA SER A 346 28.44 36.60 -24.57
C SER A 346 29.70 35.78 -24.35
N VAL A 347 30.86 36.42 -24.45
CA VAL A 347 32.16 35.85 -24.09
C VAL A 347 32.93 36.95 -23.38
N ASP A 348 33.38 36.71 -22.15
CA ASP A 348 34.16 37.62 -21.34
C ASP A 348 35.58 37.06 -21.14
N ILE A 349 36.58 37.90 -21.38
CA ILE A 349 38.00 37.62 -21.16
C ILE A 349 38.40 38.34 -19.90
N THR A 350 38.74 37.59 -18.85
CA THR A 350 39.16 38.13 -17.56
C THR A 350 40.63 37.79 -17.29
N ILE A 351 41.40 38.76 -16.82
CA ILE A 351 42.80 38.57 -16.41
C ILE A 351 42.93 38.87 -14.93
N GLU A 352 43.49 37.94 -14.18
CA GLU A 352 43.71 38.00 -12.73
C GLU A 352 45.20 38.05 -12.41
N ASP A 353 45.58 38.81 -11.39
CA ASP A 353 46.95 38.82 -10.84
C ASP A 353 47.26 37.53 -10.05
N ALA A 354 48.50 37.40 -9.57
CA ALA A 354 48.93 36.25 -8.77
C ALA A 354 48.17 36.06 -7.44
N ASN A 355 47.41 37.06 -6.99
CA ASN A 355 46.56 36.98 -5.79
C ASN A 355 45.10 36.63 -6.14
N GLY A 356 44.77 36.46 -7.43
CA GLY A 356 43.42 36.20 -7.92
C GLY A 356 42.55 37.45 -8.07
N ASN A 357 43.12 38.65 -7.99
CA ASN A 357 42.36 39.88 -8.21
C ASN A 357 42.22 40.16 -9.70
N VAL A 358 41.01 40.48 -10.15
CA VAL A 358 40.76 40.87 -11.55
C VAL A 358 41.41 42.23 -11.83
N VAL A 359 42.36 42.24 -12.76
CA VAL A 359 43.05 43.46 -13.21
C VAL A 359 42.50 43.98 -14.54
N PHE A 360 41.97 43.09 -15.37
CA PHE A 360 41.45 43.44 -16.69
C PHE A 360 40.25 42.57 -17.08
N THR A 361 39.27 43.15 -17.77
CA THR A 361 38.16 42.43 -18.39
C THR A 361 37.76 43.07 -19.71
N ASP A 362 37.48 42.26 -20.74
CA ASP A 362 36.96 42.74 -22.03
C ASP A 362 36.09 41.68 -22.72
N GLU A 363 35.30 42.09 -23.71
CA GLU A 363 34.46 41.20 -24.49
C GLU A 363 35.26 40.41 -25.55
N GLY A 364 35.07 39.09 -25.57
CA GLY A 364 35.59 38.16 -26.55
C GLY A 364 34.71 38.01 -27.80
N LYS A 365 35.26 37.33 -28.82
CA LYS A 365 34.51 36.91 -30.01
C LYS A 365 33.58 35.77 -29.63
N ARG A 366 32.40 35.78 -30.24
CA ARG A 366 31.24 34.96 -29.83
C ARG A 366 30.95 33.76 -30.73
N THR A 367 31.69 33.59 -31.82
CA THR A 367 31.41 32.55 -32.83
C THR A 367 32.19 31.26 -32.55
N ASN A 368 31.69 30.12 -32.99
CA ASN A 368 32.41 28.85 -32.97
C ASN A 368 33.75 28.95 -33.71
N GLY A 369 34.80 28.33 -33.16
CA GLY A 369 36.13 28.28 -33.76
C GLY A 369 37.25 28.86 -32.89
N ALA A 370 38.45 28.90 -33.46
CA ALA A 370 39.64 29.42 -32.79
C ALA A 370 39.71 30.95 -32.89
N HIS A 371 40.01 31.59 -31.76
CA HIS A 371 40.12 33.05 -31.63
C HIS A 371 41.40 33.43 -30.91
N SER A 372 41.83 34.66 -31.16
CA SER A 372 42.94 35.30 -30.47
C SER A 372 42.54 36.68 -29.96
N TYR A 373 43.03 37.04 -28.77
CA TYR A 373 42.87 38.35 -28.17
C TYR A 373 44.23 38.87 -27.74
N VAL A 374 44.49 40.16 -27.96
CA VAL A 374 45.76 40.80 -27.62
C VAL A 374 45.53 41.72 -26.43
N TRP A 375 46.16 41.40 -25.31
CA TRP A 375 46.15 42.23 -24.12
C TRP A 375 47.40 43.11 -24.10
N ASP A 376 47.22 44.43 -23.96
CA ASP A 376 48.30 45.43 -23.97
C ASP A 376 49.04 45.57 -22.62
N GLY A 377 48.72 44.70 -21.66
CA GLY A 377 49.35 44.68 -20.34
C GLY A 377 48.83 45.74 -19.38
N LYS A 378 47.71 46.41 -19.69
CA LYS A 378 47.11 47.42 -18.80
C LYS A 378 45.88 46.92 -18.07
N SER A 379 45.57 47.53 -16.93
CA SER A 379 44.31 47.30 -16.21
C SER A 379 43.13 47.99 -16.90
N ASN A 380 41.91 47.71 -16.42
CA ASN A 380 40.70 48.43 -16.82
C ASN A 380 40.76 49.95 -16.53
N THR A 381 41.65 50.40 -15.64
CA THR A 381 41.90 51.82 -15.34
C THR A 381 42.98 52.45 -16.21
N GLY A 382 43.65 51.65 -17.06
CA GLY A 382 44.71 52.10 -17.97
C GLY A 382 46.12 52.10 -17.38
N ASP A 383 46.29 51.56 -16.15
CA ASP A 383 47.60 51.46 -15.50
C ASP A 383 48.38 50.27 -16.04
N GLN A 384 49.71 50.41 -16.21
CA GLN A 384 50.56 49.32 -16.67
C GLN A 384 50.72 48.26 -15.57
N MET A 385 50.44 47.00 -15.88
CA MET A 385 50.60 45.89 -14.96
C MET A 385 52.06 45.45 -14.85
N PRO A 386 52.54 45.06 -13.65
CA PRO A 386 53.93 44.64 -13.45
C PRO A 386 54.24 43.30 -14.16
N ALA A 387 55.52 43.06 -14.42
CA ALA A 387 55.98 41.75 -14.87
C ALA A 387 55.63 40.68 -13.84
N GLY A 388 55.06 39.55 -14.29
CA GLY A 388 54.60 38.51 -13.37
C GLY A 388 53.71 37.46 -14.02
N GLU A 389 53.28 36.51 -13.20
CA GLU A 389 52.33 35.47 -13.59
C GLU A 389 50.89 36.00 -13.40
N TYR A 390 50.07 35.81 -14.43
CA TYR A 390 48.66 36.19 -14.48
C TYR A 390 47.81 34.98 -14.88
N THR A 391 46.54 34.99 -14.50
CA THR A 391 45.58 33.94 -14.87
C THR A 391 44.57 34.51 -15.84
N VAL A 392 44.39 33.86 -16.99
CA VAL A 392 43.38 34.21 -17.99
C VAL A 392 42.20 33.27 -17.88
N LYS A 393 41.00 33.82 -17.68
CA LYS A 393 39.73 33.11 -17.69
C LYS A 393 38.88 33.55 -18.88
N ILE A 394 38.38 32.58 -19.63
CA ILE A 394 37.41 32.81 -20.70
C ILE A 394 36.07 32.26 -20.25
N ASN A 395 35.12 33.15 -19.98
CA ASN A 395 33.76 32.81 -19.61
C ASN A 395 32.87 33.02 -20.84
N ALA A 396 32.07 32.04 -21.22
CA ALA A 396 31.18 32.16 -22.36
C ALA A 396 29.77 31.70 -21.99
N THR A 397 28.79 32.47 -22.46
CA THR A 397 27.37 32.26 -22.15
C THR A 397 26.64 31.78 -23.38
N SER A 398 25.97 30.61 -23.35
CA SER A 398 25.34 30.02 -24.55
C SER A 398 23.92 30.54 -24.78
N THR A 399 23.47 30.58 -26.04
CA THR A 399 22.11 30.97 -26.46
C THR A 399 21.05 29.89 -26.26
N ASN A 400 21.43 28.69 -25.79
CA ASN A 400 20.49 27.58 -25.72
C ASN A 400 19.72 27.62 -24.40
N ASP A 401 18.42 27.91 -24.49
CA ASP A 401 17.42 27.71 -23.44
C ASP A 401 17.47 26.27 -22.93
N THR A 402 18.38 26.02 -22.00
CA THR A 402 18.42 24.77 -21.26
C THR A 402 17.33 24.93 -20.20
N ARG A 403 16.21 24.24 -20.44
CA ARG A 403 15.11 24.19 -19.47
C ARG A 403 15.62 23.54 -18.19
N ILE A 404 15.40 24.22 -17.07
CA ILE A 404 15.76 23.71 -15.75
C ILE A 404 14.69 22.71 -15.33
N ASP A 405 15.11 21.52 -14.90
CA ASP A 405 14.22 20.58 -14.25
C ASP A 405 13.73 21.19 -12.92
N TYR A 406 12.41 21.20 -12.73
CA TYR A 406 11.78 21.70 -11.51
C TYR A 406 10.94 20.61 -10.86
N THR A 407 10.87 20.62 -9.53
CA THR A 407 9.84 19.89 -8.79
C THR A 407 8.81 20.90 -8.32
N SER A 408 7.54 20.48 -8.25
CA SER A 408 6.48 21.35 -7.78
C SER A 408 5.53 20.63 -6.84
N SER A 409 5.04 21.36 -5.85
CA SER A 409 4.09 20.90 -4.87
C SER A 409 3.03 21.96 -4.65
N THR A 410 1.79 21.53 -4.41
CA THR A 410 0.70 22.45 -4.08
C THR A 410 0.22 22.17 -2.66
N THR A 411 -0.19 23.21 -1.95
CA THR A 411 -0.94 23.08 -0.71
C THR A 411 -2.44 22.98 -0.99
N GLY A 412 -3.14 22.13 -0.24
CA GLY A 412 -4.58 22.00 -0.31
C GLY A 412 -5.19 21.71 1.06
N ARG A 413 -6.39 22.23 1.29
CA ARG A 413 -7.08 22.06 2.57
C ARG A 413 -7.76 20.69 2.65
N VAL A 414 -7.47 19.95 3.72
CA VAL A 414 -8.10 18.65 3.97
C VAL A 414 -9.53 18.86 4.48
N THR A 415 -10.50 18.35 3.74
CA THR A 415 -11.93 18.40 4.04
C THR A 415 -12.47 17.09 4.60
N GLY A 416 -11.77 15.97 4.40
CA GLY A 416 -12.22 14.64 4.80
C GLY A 416 -11.12 13.58 4.73
N VAL A 417 -11.44 12.37 5.18
CA VAL A 417 -10.55 11.20 5.10
C VAL A 417 -11.37 10.03 4.56
N GLU A 418 -10.85 9.37 3.53
CA GLU A 418 -11.46 8.20 2.91
C GLU A 418 -10.48 7.02 2.94
N ILE A 419 -11.02 5.81 3.02
CA ILE A 419 -10.23 4.58 2.94
C ILE A 419 -10.76 3.79 1.76
N ASP A 420 -9.92 3.59 0.76
CA ASP A 420 -10.23 2.74 -0.39
C ASP A 420 -9.13 1.70 -0.56
N ASN A 421 -9.52 0.42 -0.70
CA ASN A 421 -8.62 -0.72 -0.87
C ASN A 421 -7.44 -0.79 0.13
N GLY A 422 -7.64 -0.33 1.37
CA GLY A 422 -6.62 -0.36 2.43
C GLY A 422 -5.58 0.79 2.35
N VAL A 423 -5.71 1.69 1.38
CA VAL A 423 -4.94 2.94 1.29
C VAL A 423 -5.77 4.07 1.91
N ILE A 424 -5.13 4.89 2.75
CA ILE A 424 -5.77 6.06 3.37
C ILE A 424 -5.60 7.23 2.41
N PHE A 425 -6.70 7.89 2.08
CA PHE A 425 -6.74 9.10 1.27
C PHE A 425 -7.19 10.29 2.12
N LEU A 426 -6.54 11.43 1.92
CA LEU A 426 -7.05 12.73 2.37
C LEU A 426 -7.90 13.33 1.26
N GLU A 427 -9.12 13.74 1.61
CA GLU A 427 -9.99 14.47 0.72
C GLU A 427 -9.61 15.95 0.75
N ILE A 428 -9.26 16.51 -0.41
CA ILE A 428 -8.92 17.92 -0.59
C ILE A 428 -10.03 18.59 -1.41
N GLY A 429 -10.64 19.66 -0.87
CA GLY A 429 -11.63 20.47 -1.60
C GLY A 429 -12.92 19.75 -2.01
N ASN A 430 -13.37 18.75 -1.23
CA ASN A 430 -14.63 17.99 -1.40
C ASN A 430 -14.73 17.03 -2.60
N THR A 431 -13.64 16.75 -3.33
CA THR A 431 -13.70 15.81 -4.48
C THR A 431 -12.42 15.05 -4.79
N ARG A 432 -11.24 15.47 -4.31
CA ARG A 432 -9.96 14.86 -4.69
C ARG A 432 -9.37 14.05 -3.55
N LEU A 433 -9.06 12.79 -3.83
CA LEU A 433 -8.44 11.85 -2.90
C LEU A 433 -6.93 11.80 -3.16
N ILE A 434 -6.13 12.20 -2.17
CA ILE A 434 -4.65 12.11 -2.20
C ILE A 434 -4.20 11.03 -1.21
N PRO A 435 -3.44 10.02 -1.64
CA PRO A 435 -2.90 9.02 -0.72
C PRO A 435 -2.09 9.70 0.39
N LEU A 436 -2.29 9.27 1.64
CA LEU A 436 -1.55 9.78 2.79
C LEU A 436 -0.03 9.67 2.61
N SER A 437 0.44 8.68 1.84
CA SER A 437 1.84 8.49 1.48
C SER A 437 2.42 9.56 0.56
N GLU A 438 1.58 10.35 -0.12
CA GLU A 438 1.99 11.42 -1.06
C GLU A 438 2.01 12.80 -0.39
N ILE A 439 1.67 12.89 0.90
CA ILE A 439 1.70 14.14 1.66
C ILE A 439 3.15 14.45 2.06
N SER A 440 3.64 15.61 1.62
CA SER A 440 5.01 16.08 1.86
C SER A 440 5.11 17.06 3.04
N SER A 441 4.03 17.78 3.37
CA SER A 441 4.01 18.71 4.52
C SER A 441 2.61 18.95 5.09
N VAL A 442 2.53 19.41 6.34
CA VAL A 442 1.28 19.76 7.03
C VAL A 442 1.48 21.10 7.74
N LYS A 443 0.56 22.06 7.53
CA LYS A 443 0.58 23.41 8.10
C LYS A 443 -0.76 23.75 8.75
N VAL A 444 -0.70 24.49 9.86
CA VAL A 444 -1.90 25.10 10.44
C VAL A 444 -2.27 26.31 9.59
N PRO A 445 -3.53 26.47 9.15
CA PRO A 445 -3.94 27.64 8.36
C PRO A 445 -3.67 28.90 9.18
N GLU A 446 -3.04 29.90 8.58
CA GLU A 446 -2.92 31.20 9.23
C GLU A 446 -4.34 31.78 9.41
N GLU A 447 -4.71 32.16 10.64
CA GLU A 447 -5.96 32.88 10.87
C GLU A 447 -5.88 34.20 10.11
N ASP A 448 -6.84 34.43 9.21
CA ASP A 448 -7.09 35.76 8.66
C ASP A 448 -7.25 36.74 9.83
N GLU A 449 -6.22 37.56 10.08
CA GLU A 449 -6.33 38.75 10.92
C GLU A 449 -7.20 39.78 10.21
N THR A 450 -8.50 39.50 10.08
CA THR A 450 -9.48 40.48 9.65
C THR A 450 -10.31 40.93 10.84
N THR A 451 -10.05 42.18 11.23
CA THR A 451 -10.87 43.10 12.03
C THR A 451 -10.66 43.15 13.55
N GLY A 452 -9.48 43.64 13.93
CA GLY A 452 -9.45 44.67 14.97
C GLY A 452 -10.21 45.92 14.50
N GLY A 453 -11.40 46.18 15.05
CA GLY A 453 -12.15 47.38 14.71
C GLY A 453 -13.51 47.53 15.41
N SER A 454 -13.54 48.40 16.43
CA SER A 454 -14.68 49.15 16.99
C SER A 454 -15.58 48.49 18.06
N ALA A 455 -15.29 48.88 19.30
CA ALA A 455 -16.32 49.32 20.26
C ALA A 455 -16.16 50.82 20.51
#